data_AF-A0AAE0Z0H0-F1
#
_entry.id   AF-A0AAE0Z0H0-F1
#
_cell.length_a   1.000
_cell.length_b   1.000
_cell.length_c   1.000
_cell.angle_alpha   90.00
_cell.angle_beta   90.00
_cell.angle_gamma   90.00
#
_symmetry.space_group_name_H-M   'P 1'
#
loop_
_entity.id
_entity.type
_entity.pdbx_description
1 polymer ?
#
loop_
_entity_poly.entity_id
_entity_poly.type
_entity_poly.pdbx_seq_one_letter_code
_entity_poly.pdbx_strand_id
1 'polypeptide(L)'
;MCIDNNGQGRPVLHAFMQNECALYIESCLQFLEARYAAEQTLTVFIDKDMAELIAIQAVFPLANIRLCSFHVASAVKRALQRKGNMSAKQIATYIEMFRGQRDSEIEEEYNSLRDQMAAVCPPDVVQYFEQQWWGCPRLWAAHCSDSPTFHVTTTNHAESFHQKIKRGLNNRTSLSAALAYLCETSTNLTTARTT
;
A
#
# COMPACT_ATOMS: atom_id res chain seq x y z
N MET A 1 2.71 -8.50 6.23
CA MET A 1 1.48 -9.28 6.55
C MET A 1 1.05 -9.99 5.28
N CYS A 2 0.58 -11.23 5.37
CA CYS A 2 0.06 -11.98 4.21
C CYS A 2 -1.42 -12.28 4.38
N ILE A 3 -2.12 -12.54 3.28
CA ILE A 3 -3.53 -12.94 3.29
C ILE A 3 -3.58 -14.46 3.14
N ASP A 4 -4.28 -15.14 4.04
CA ASP A 4 -4.48 -16.58 3.93
C ASP A 4 -5.65 -16.94 3.00
N ASN A 5 -5.85 -18.24 2.76
CA ASN A 5 -6.92 -18.76 1.89
C ASN A 5 -8.34 -18.46 2.40
N ASN A 6 -8.49 -17.95 3.63
CA ASN A 6 -9.76 -17.50 4.20
C ASN A 6 -9.94 -15.98 4.13
N GLY A 7 -9.06 -15.26 3.41
CA GLY A 7 -9.07 -13.81 3.32
C GLY A 7 -8.61 -13.11 4.60
N GLN A 8 -7.99 -13.83 5.55
CA GLN A 8 -7.55 -13.26 6.81
C GLN A 8 -6.09 -12.79 6.73
N GLY A 9 -5.85 -11.56 7.18
CA GLY A 9 -4.50 -11.02 7.34
C GLY A 9 -3.75 -11.70 8.49
N ARG A 10 -2.59 -12.30 8.17
CA ARG A 10 -1.66 -12.95 9.10
C ARG A 10 -0.32 -12.20 9.15
N PRO A 11 0.12 -11.75 10.34
CA PRO A 11 1.47 -11.23 10.49
C PRO A 11 2.48 -12.35 10.20
N VAL A 12 3.42 -12.11 9.30
CA VAL A 12 4.46 -13.09 8.91
C VAL A 12 5.87 -12.63 9.30
N LEU A 13 6.05 -11.32 9.49
CA LEU A 13 7.31 -10.71 9.91
C LEU A 13 7.03 -9.39 10.63
N HIS A 14 7.78 -9.14 11.69
CA HIS A 14 7.98 -7.82 12.28
C HIS A 14 9.47 -7.54 12.36
N ALA A 15 9.87 -6.35 11.99
CA ALA A 15 11.26 -5.91 12.04
C ALA A 15 11.35 -4.57 12.77
N PHE A 16 12.25 -4.48 13.74
CA PHE A 16 12.73 -3.20 14.23
C PHE A 16 13.89 -2.77 13.34
N MET A 17 13.69 -1.66 12.63
CA MET A 17 14.70 -1.10 11.73
C MET A 17 15.15 0.25 12.25
N GLN A 18 16.43 0.58 12.04
CA GLN A 18 16.95 1.88 12.41
C GLN A 18 16.34 3.02 11.57
N ASN A 19 16.05 2.73 10.29
CA ASN A 19 15.33 3.60 9.37
C ASN A 19 14.69 2.76 8.26
N GLU A 20 13.80 3.36 7.47
CA GLU A 20 13.08 2.72 6.36
C GLU A 20 13.82 2.97 5.03
N CYS A 21 15.09 2.54 4.93
CA CYS A 21 15.82 2.56 3.67
C CYS A 21 15.72 1.23 2.92
N ALA A 22 15.89 1.27 1.59
CA ALA A 22 15.72 0.10 0.73
C ALA A 22 16.60 -1.09 1.17
N LEU A 23 17.84 -0.84 1.57
CA LEU A 23 18.78 -1.88 2.04
C LEU A 23 18.25 -2.66 3.25
N TYR A 24 17.70 -1.96 4.25
CA TYR A 24 17.20 -2.59 5.47
C TYR A 24 15.88 -3.32 5.22
N ILE A 25 15.01 -2.75 4.37
CA ILE A 25 13.77 -3.41 3.95
C ILE A 25 14.11 -4.68 3.16
N GLU A 26 15.04 -4.60 2.21
CA GLU A 26 15.50 -5.74 1.41
C GLU A 26 16.03 -6.87 2.30
N SER A 27 16.86 -6.55 3.31
CA SER A 27 17.36 -7.54 4.27
C SER A 27 16.23 -8.23 5.04
N CYS A 28 15.19 -7.50 5.42
CA CYS A 28 14.01 -8.05 6.07
C CYS A 28 13.20 -8.95 5.14
N LEU A 29 13.05 -8.54 3.88
CA LEU A 29 12.34 -9.29 2.86
C LEU A 29 13.09 -10.58 2.47
N GLN A 30 14.42 -10.56 2.38
CA GLN A 30 15.24 -11.76 2.16
C GLN A 30 15.09 -12.76 3.31
N PHE A 31 15.01 -12.28 4.55
CA PHE A 31 14.74 -13.15 5.70
C PHE A 31 13.37 -13.85 5.59
N LEU A 32 12.36 -13.14 5.08
CA LEU A 32 11.02 -13.67 4.82
C LEU A 32 11.07 -14.68 3.67
N GLU A 33 11.70 -14.33 2.57
CA GLU A 33 11.83 -15.17 1.37
C GLU A 33 12.50 -16.51 1.67
N ALA A 34 13.58 -16.51 2.46
CA ALA A 34 14.25 -17.75 2.85
C ALA A 34 13.37 -18.72 3.68
N ARG A 35 12.21 -18.26 4.16
CA ARG A 35 11.26 -19.04 4.99
C ARG A 35 9.93 -19.32 4.30
N TYR A 36 9.58 -18.54 3.29
CA TYR A 36 8.34 -18.64 2.54
C TYR A 36 8.66 -18.57 1.06
N ALA A 37 8.14 -19.50 0.26
CA ALA A 37 8.43 -19.55 -1.17
C ALA A 37 8.08 -18.22 -1.87
N ALA A 38 9.10 -17.38 -2.17
CA ALA A 38 8.93 -16.09 -2.85
C ALA A 38 8.16 -16.22 -4.16
N GLU A 39 8.45 -17.28 -4.89
CA GLU A 39 7.84 -17.64 -6.16
C GLU A 39 6.33 -17.90 -6.07
N GLN A 40 5.78 -18.10 -4.87
CA GLN A 40 4.33 -18.19 -4.64
C GLN A 40 3.69 -16.83 -4.33
N THR A 41 4.48 -15.78 -4.09
CA THR A 41 3.96 -14.44 -3.81
C THR A 41 3.57 -13.77 -5.12
N LEU A 42 2.28 -13.78 -5.43
CA LEU A 42 1.77 -13.21 -6.67
C LEU A 42 1.68 -11.68 -6.62
N THR A 43 1.41 -11.09 -5.44
CA THR A 43 1.16 -9.65 -5.32
C THR A 43 1.54 -9.13 -3.95
N VAL A 44 2.20 -7.97 -3.93
CA VAL A 44 2.54 -7.22 -2.72
C VAL A 44 1.86 -5.86 -2.77
N PHE A 45 1.09 -5.55 -1.72
CA PHE A 45 0.51 -4.23 -1.51
C PHE A 45 1.43 -3.40 -0.63
N ILE A 46 1.76 -2.20 -1.09
CA ILE A 46 2.60 -1.24 -0.39
C ILE A 46 1.97 0.14 -0.32
N ASP A 47 2.55 1.00 0.50
CA ASP A 47 2.28 2.43 0.43
C ASP A 47 3.05 3.03 -0.76
N LYS A 48 2.81 4.32 -1.07
CA LYS A 48 3.59 5.01 -2.10
C LYS A 48 4.98 5.37 -1.55
N ASP A 49 5.80 4.35 -1.34
CA ASP A 49 7.16 4.44 -0.85
C ASP A 49 8.15 3.84 -1.86
N MET A 50 9.19 4.61 -2.21
CA MET A 50 10.17 4.19 -3.20
C MET A 50 11.16 3.16 -2.65
N ALA A 51 11.47 3.20 -1.36
CA ALA A 51 12.38 2.26 -0.73
C ALA A 51 11.74 0.87 -0.66
N GLU A 52 10.45 0.78 -0.31
CA GLU A 52 9.68 -0.46 -0.36
C GLU A 52 9.63 -1.02 -1.79
N LEU A 53 9.32 -0.17 -2.78
CA LEU A 53 9.24 -0.60 -4.18
C LEU A 53 10.57 -1.20 -4.67
N ILE A 54 11.69 -0.52 -4.41
CA ILE A 54 13.03 -1.00 -4.83
C ILE A 54 13.36 -2.33 -4.13
N ALA A 55 13.14 -2.42 -2.82
CA ALA A 55 13.46 -3.61 -2.05
C ALA A 55 12.62 -4.83 -2.48
N ILE A 56 11.32 -4.63 -2.75
CA ILE A 56 10.44 -5.72 -3.21
C ILE A 56 10.83 -6.20 -4.60
N GLN A 57 11.16 -5.29 -5.52
CA GLN A 57 11.62 -5.68 -6.86
C GLN A 57 12.90 -6.52 -6.81
N ALA A 58 13.80 -6.23 -5.86
CA ALA A 58 15.03 -7.00 -5.69
C ALA A 58 14.78 -8.42 -5.15
N VAL A 59 13.84 -8.59 -4.21
CA VAL A 59 13.61 -9.88 -3.52
C VAL A 59 12.51 -10.72 -4.17
N PHE A 60 11.46 -10.09 -4.68
CA PHE A 60 10.29 -10.75 -5.29
C PHE A 60 10.09 -10.24 -6.74
N PRO A 61 11.04 -10.49 -7.66
CA PRO A 61 11.02 -9.91 -9.01
C PRO A 61 9.82 -10.36 -9.85
N LEU A 62 9.18 -11.48 -9.48
CA LEU A 62 8.00 -12.02 -10.17
C LEU A 62 6.67 -11.54 -9.56
N ALA A 63 6.70 -10.87 -8.41
CA ALA A 63 5.49 -10.41 -7.75
C ALA A 63 4.99 -9.10 -8.37
N ASN A 64 3.68 -9.00 -8.57
CA ASN A 64 3.05 -7.73 -8.92
C ASN A 64 3.10 -6.77 -7.72
N ILE A 65 3.57 -5.54 -7.92
CA ILE A 65 3.55 -4.51 -6.89
C ILE A 65 2.34 -3.62 -7.10
N ARG A 66 1.54 -3.45 -6.05
CA ARG A 66 0.32 -2.63 -6.07
C ARG A 66 0.36 -1.62 -4.92
N LEU A 67 -0.10 -0.41 -5.18
CA LEU A 67 -0.26 0.62 -4.17
C LEU A 67 -1.59 0.44 -3.46
N CYS A 68 -1.60 0.66 -2.15
CA CYS A 68 -2.82 0.72 -1.34
C CYS A 68 -3.77 1.81 -1.87
N SER A 69 -4.99 1.41 -2.24
CA SER A 69 -5.98 2.31 -2.87
C SER A 69 -6.35 3.50 -1.99
N PHE A 70 -6.33 3.32 -0.66
CA PHE A 70 -6.54 4.39 0.32
C PHE A 70 -5.39 5.41 0.30
N HIS A 71 -4.15 4.93 0.27
CA HIS A 71 -2.97 5.79 0.26
C HIS A 71 -2.77 6.51 -1.07
N VAL A 72 -3.12 5.88 -2.20
CA VAL A 72 -3.18 6.53 -3.52
C VAL A 72 -4.14 7.72 -3.48
N ALA A 73 -5.41 7.50 -3.09
CA ALA A 73 -6.39 8.59 -3.00
C ALA A 73 -5.97 9.69 -2.01
N SER A 74 -5.36 9.30 -0.89
CA SER A 74 -4.86 10.24 0.11
C SER A 74 -3.67 11.06 -0.41
N ALA A 75 -2.77 10.45 -1.19
CA ALA A 75 -1.66 11.14 -1.81
C ALA A 75 -2.13 12.17 -2.84
N VAL A 76 -3.09 11.80 -3.70
CA VAL A 76 -3.74 12.72 -4.64
C VAL A 76 -4.38 13.89 -3.91
N LYS A 77 -5.20 13.62 -2.89
CA LYS A 77 -5.83 14.68 -2.08
C LYS A 77 -4.82 15.67 -1.51
N ARG A 78 -3.75 15.17 -0.88
CA ARG A 78 -2.70 16.01 -0.29
C ARG A 78 -1.98 16.83 -1.35
N ALA A 79 -1.68 16.26 -2.52
CA ALA A 79 -1.02 16.98 -3.60
C ALA A 79 -1.88 18.13 -4.13
N LEU A 80 -3.18 17.90 -4.36
CA LEU A 80 -4.12 18.93 -4.79
C LEU A 80 -4.28 20.04 -3.74
N GLN A 81 -4.35 19.68 -2.45
CA GLN A 81 -4.42 20.66 -1.36
C GLN A 81 -3.18 21.56 -1.30
N ARG A 82 -1.98 21.03 -1.58
CA ARG A 82 -0.72 21.79 -1.55
C ARG A 82 -0.59 22.81 -2.68
N LYS A 83 -1.29 22.62 -3.80
CA LYS A 83 -1.29 23.59 -4.91
C LYS A 83 -1.94 24.92 -4.50
N GLY A 84 -2.77 24.95 -3.47
CA GLY A 84 -3.27 26.18 -2.81
C GLY A 84 -4.28 27.01 -3.60
N ASN A 85 -4.50 26.71 -4.88
CA ASN A 85 -5.37 27.44 -5.81
C ASN A 85 -6.72 26.76 -6.06
N MET A 86 -7.11 25.77 -5.24
CA MET A 86 -8.29 24.94 -5.46
C MET A 86 -9.22 24.97 -4.25
N SER A 87 -10.53 25.10 -4.50
CA SER A 87 -11.53 24.96 -3.45
C SER A 87 -11.66 23.50 -3.00
N ALA A 88 -12.16 23.29 -1.77
CA ALA A 88 -12.43 21.96 -1.24
C ALA A 88 -13.40 21.15 -2.13
N LYS A 89 -14.37 21.84 -2.77
CA LYS A 89 -15.31 21.22 -3.70
C LYS A 89 -14.62 20.71 -4.97
N GLN A 90 -13.73 21.50 -5.57
CA GLN A 90 -12.95 21.09 -6.74
C GLN A 90 -12.06 19.88 -6.41
N ILE A 91 -11.37 19.92 -5.26
CA ILE A 91 -10.52 18.81 -4.81
C ILE A 91 -11.36 17.54 -4.63
N ALA A 92 -12.54 17.63 -4.01
CA ALA A 92 -13.42 16.49 -3.86
C ALA A 92 -13.86 15.93 -5.22
N THR A 93 -14.28 16.78 -6.16
CA THR A 93 -14.66 16.36 -7.51
C THR A 93 -13.52 15.61 -8.20
N TYR A 94 -12.29 16.13 -8.17
CA TYR A 94 -11.17 15.48 -8.86
C TYR A 94 -10.76 14.16 -8.19
N ILE A 95 -10.89 14.05 -6.87
CA ILE A 95 -10.67 12.78 -6.17
C ILE A 95 -11.72 11.74 -6.57
N GLU A 96 -13.00 12.12 -6.68
CA GLU A 96 -14.04 11.18 -7.11
C GLU A 96 -13.84 10.74 -8.56
N MET A 97 -13.48 11.65 -9.47
CA MET A 97 -13.11 11.30 -10.85
C MET A 97 -11.94 10.32 -10.88
N PHE A 98 -10.89 10.60 -10.09
CA PHE A 98 -9.72 9.73 -9.99
C PHE A 98 -10.05 8.35 -9.39
N ARG A 99 -10.97 8.28 -8.41
CA ARG A 99 -11.45 7.00 -7.87
C ARG A 99 -12.22 6.20 -8.90
N GLY A 100 -13.13 6.83 -9.64
CA GLY A 100 -13.83 6.19 -10.74
C GLY A 100 -12.86 5.64 -11.78
N GLN A 101 -11.86 6.43 -12.17
CA GLN A 101 -10.79 6.00 -13.06
C GLN A 101 -10.02 4.79 -12.49
N ARG A 102 -9.59 4.87 -11.22
CA ARG A 102 -8.85 3.79 -10.54
C ARG A 102 -9.64 2.48 -10.52
N ASP A 103 -10.93 2.56 -10.20
CA ASP A 103 -11.79 1.40 -9.95
C ASP A 103 -12.34 0.78 -11.24
N SER A 104 -12.13 1.42 -12.40
CA SER A 104 -12.51 0.85 -13.68
C SER A 104 -11.68 -0.39 -14.01
N GLU A 105 -12.39 -1.50 -14.26
CA GLU A 105 -11.83 -2.80 -14.62
C GLU A 105 -11.59 -2.95 -16.13
N ILE A 106 -12.16 -2.05 -16.95
CA ILE A 106 -12.10 -2.09 -18.41
C ILE A 106 -11.17 -0.98 -18.91
N GLU A 107 -10.19 -1.33 -19.75
CA GLU A 107 -9.17 -0.38 -20.24
C GLU A 107 -9.78 0.78 -21.04
N GLU A 108 -10.78 0.51 -21.88
CA GLU A 108 -11.48 1.55 -22.66
C GLU A 108 -12.21 2.54 -21.75
N GLU A 109 -12.85 2.06 -20.69
CA GLU A 109 -13.52 2.90 -19.70
C GLU A 109 -12.50 3.71 -18.89
N TYR A 110 -11.40 3.09 -18.46
CA TYR A 110 -10.29 3.76 -17.81
C TYR A 110 -9.76 4.94 -18.64
N ASN A 111 -9.52 4.71 -19.95
CA ASN A 111 -9.03 5.73 -20.87
C ASN A 111 -10.06 6.85 -21.07
N SER A 112 -11.35 6.51 -21.22
CA SER A 112 -12.42 7.49 -21.30
C SER A 112 -12.50 8.38 -20.05
N LEU A 113 -12.40 7.79 -18.86
CA LEU A 113 -12.40 8.52 -17.59
C LEU A 113 -11.16 9.40 -17.42
N ARG A 114 -9.99 8.93 -17.89
CA ARG A 114 -8.76 9.73 -17.95
C ARG A 114 -8.96 10.99 -18.79
N ASP A 115 -9.48 10.82 -20.00
CA ASP A 115 -9.63 11.92 -20.96
C ASP A 115 -10.69 12.94 -20.48
N GLN A 116 -11.78 12.46 -19.87
CA GLN A 116 -12.76 13.31 -19.19
C GLN A 116 -12.13 14.11 -18.04
N MET A 117 -11.27 13.46 -17.24
CA MET A 117 -10.56 14.13 -16.16
C MET A 117 -9.57 15.18 -16.68
N ALA A 118 -8.83 14.87 -17.74
CA ALA A 118 -7.90 15.80 -18.37
C ALA A 118 -8.60 17.03 -18.98
N ALA A 119 -9.81 16.86 -19.51
CA ALA A 119 -10.61 17.96 -20.06
C ALA A 119 -11.13 18.96 -19.00
N VAL A 120 -11.35 18.50 -17.76
CA VAL A 120 -11.91 19.32 -16.67
C VAL A 120 -10.81 19.90 -15.75
N CYS A 121 -9.66 19.24 -15.67
CA CYS A 121 -8.57 19.66 -14.79
C CYS A 121 -7.74 20.80 -15.41
N PRO A 122 -7.24 21.76 -14.60
CA PRO A 122 -6.24 22.73 -15.04
C PRO A 122 -4.95 22.06 -15.54
N PRO A 123 -4.19 22.69 -16.46
CA PRO A 123 -2.99 22.10 -17.05
C PRO A 123 -1.94 21.63 -16.03
N ASP A 124 -1.76 22.35 -14.92
CA ASP A 124 -0.81 21.99 -13.88
C ASP A 124 -1.26 20.78 -13.03
N VAL A 125 -2.55 20.51 -12.99
CA VAL A 125 -3.13 19.31 -12.36
C VAL A 125 -3.01 18.12 -13.30
N VAL A 126 -3.28 18.31 -14.59
CA VAL A 126 -3.06 17.29 -15.64
C VAL A 126 -1.60 16.84 -15.64
N GLN A 127 -0.65 17.79 -15.65
CA GLN A 127 0.78 17.49 -15.60
C GLN A 127 1.17 16.68 -14.35
N TYR A 128 0.55 16.97 -13.20
CA TYR A 128 0.76 16.17 -11.99
C TYR A 128 0.29 14.73 -12.17
N PHE A 129 -0.88 14.51 -12.77
CA PHE A 129 -1.40 13.16 -12.99
C PHE A 129 -0.55 12.36 -13.99
N GLU A 130 -0.14 12.99 -15.10
CA GLU A 130 0.79 12.39 -16.06
C GLU A 130 2.07 11.88 -15.39
N GLN A 131 2.71 12.74 -14.59
CA GLN A 131 4.01 12.44 -13.99
C GLN A 131 3.92 11.43 -12.84
N GLN A 132 2.83 11.42 -12.07
CA GLN A 132 2.76 10.70 -10.81
C GLN A 132 1.91 9.42 -10.85
N TRP A 133 0.98 9.32 -11.81
CA TRP A 133 -0.05 8.27 -11.81
C TRP A 133 -0.28 7.66 -13.20
N TRP A 134 -0.63 8.46 -14.22
CA TRP A 134 -0.98 7.94 -15.54
C TRP A 134 0.20 7.33 -16.29
N GLY A 135 1.44 7.70 -15.94
CA GLY A 135 2.65 7.02 -16.43
C GLY A 135 2.91 5.64 -15.81
N CYS A 136 2.19 5.23 -14.75
CA CYS A 136 2.39 3.96 -14.06
C CYS A 136 1.08 3.27 -13.60
N PRO A 137 0.09 3.08 -14.49
CA PRO A 137 -1.24 2.55 -14.14
C PRO A 137 -1.18 1.15 -13.52
N ARG A 138 -0.18 0.34 -13.90
CA ARG A 138 0.06 -1.01 -13.34
C ARG A 138 0.14 -1.03 -11.82
N LEU A 139 0.64 0.05 -11.21
CA LEU A 139 0.79 0.14 -9.75
C LEU A 139 -0.53 0.41 -9.02
N TRP A 140 -1.60 0.89 -9.66
CA TRP A 140 -2.78 1.38 -8.92
C TRP A 140 -4.13 1.20 -9.60
N ALA A 141 -4.21 1.07 -10.93
CA ALA A 141 -5.47 0.97 -11.66
C ALA A 141 -6.01 -0.47 -11.68
N ALA A 142 -7.32 -0.64 -11.52
CA ALA A 142 -7.96 -1.96 -11.43
C ALA A 142 -7.86 -2.76 -12.73
N HIS A 143 -8.03 -2.15 -13.90
CA HIS A 143 -7.89 -2.84 -15.21
C HIS A 143 -6.50 -3.48 -15.44
N CYS A 144 -5.45 -3.01 -14.73
CA CYS A 144 -4.11 -3.61 -14.77
C CYS A 144 -3.90 -4.74 -13.74
N SER A 145 -4.96 -5.23 -13.09
CA SER A 145 -4.85 -6.26 -12.06
C SER A 145 -4.70 -7.65 -12.68
N ASP A 146 -3.46 -8.14 -12.77
CA ASP A 146 -3.15 -9.41 -13.44
C ASP A 146 -3.21 -10.64 -12.50
N SER A 147 -3.60 -10.44 -11.23
CA SER A 147 -3.60 -11.47 -10.19
C SER A 147 -4.81 -11.36 -9.26
N PRO A 148 -5.29 -12.50 -8.71
CA PRO A 148 -6.37 -12.49 -7.74
C PRO A 148 -5.90 -11.87 -6.42
N THR A 149 -6.54 -10.78 -6.02
CA THR A 149 -6.21 -10.06 -4.77
C THR A 149 -7.16 -10.41 -3.63
N PHE A 150 -8.10 -11.34 -3.82
CA PHE A 150 -9.14 -11.71 -2.85
C PHE A 150 -9.89 -10.48 -2.29
N HIS A 151 -10.19 -9.52 -3.16
CA HIS A 151 -10.81 -8.22 -2.82
C HIS A 151 -9.97 -7.33 -1.89
N VAL A 152 -8.72 -7.70 -1.62
CA VAL A 152 -7.78 -6.83 -0.90
C VAL A 152 -7.30 -5.76 -1.88
N THR A 153 -7.57 -4.52 -1.52
CA THR A 153 -7.12 -3.32 -2.26
C THR A 153 -6.43 -2.31 -1.35
N THR A 154 -6.35 -2.60 -0.04
CA THR A 154 -5.80 -1.69 0.98
C THR A 154 -4.89 -2.43 1.97
N THR A 155 -4.01 -1.68 2.61
CA THR A 155 -3.11 -2.12 3.70
C THR A 155 -3.78 -2.14 5.07
N ASN A 156 -5.12 -2.04 5.13
CA ASN A 156 -5.90 -1.94 6.38
C ASN A 156 -5.59 -3.08 7.38
N HIS A 157 -5.34 -4.30 6.90
CA HIS A 157 -4.98 -5.42 7.76
C HIS A 157 -3.66 -5.16 8.50
N ALA A 158 -2.65 -4.66 7.78
CA ALA A 158 -1.33 -4.33 8.33
C ALA A 158 -1.43 -3.11 9.27
N GLU A 159 -2.14 -2.06 8.86
CA GLU A 159 -2.33 -0.85 9.67
C GLU A 159 -3.08 -1.13 10.97
N SER A 160 -4.17 -1.89 10.91
CA SER A 160 -4.94 -2.28 12.11
C SER A 160 -4.10 -3.08 13.09
N PHE A 161 -3.20 -3.92 12.59
CA PHE A 161 -2.27 -4.68 13.42
C PHE A 161 -1.20 -3.75 14.03
N HIS A 162 -0.58 -2.89 13.22
CA HIS A 162 0.40 -1.91 13.69
C HIS A 162 -0.18 -0.96 14.75
N GLN A 163 -1.45 -0.55 14.61
CA GLN A 163 -2.12 0.27 15.61
C GLN A 163 -2.20 -0.45 16.97
N LYS A 164 -2.44 -1.76 17.00
CA LYS A 164 -2.45 -2.54 18.26
C LYS A 164 -1.07 -2.57 18.90
N ILE A 165 -0.01 -2.81 18.11
CA ILE A 165 1.37 -2.78 18.61
C ILE A 165 1.70 -1.39 19.18
N LYS A 166 1.43 -0.33 18.40
CA LYS A 166 1.77 1.05 18.75
C LYS A 166 1.08 1.54 20.03
N ARG A 167 0.01 0.88 20.51
CA ARG A 167 -0.60 1.20 21.82
C ARG A 167 0.31 0.85 23.00
N GLY A 168 1.14 -0.19 22.87
CA GLY A 168 2.07 -0.61 23.93
C GLY A 168 3.50 -0.09 23.76
N LEU A 169 3.81 0.53 22.61
CA LEU A 169 5.16 1.01 22.30
C LEU A 169 5.19 2.54 22.21
N ASN A 170 6.21 3.15 22.81
CA ASN A 170 6.51 4.56 22.63
C ASN A 170 8.03 4.79 22.53
N ASN A 171 8.45 6.03 22.31
CA ASN A 171 9.85 6.40 22.14
C ASN A 171 10.74 6.20 23.38
N ARG A 172 10.17 5.90 24.54
CA ARG A 172 10.90 5.57 25.78
C ARG A 172 10.99 4.07 26.03
N THR A 173 10.26 3.26 25.28
CA THR A 173 10.30 1.80 25.41
C THR A 173 11.66 1.30 24.93
N SER A 174 12.40 0.58 25.79
CA SER A 174 13.65 -0.06 25.37
C SER A 174 13.36 -1.13 24.31
N LEU A 175 14.35 -1.44 23.47
CA LEU A 175 14.21 -2.51 22.47
C LEU A 175 13.86 -3.86 23.12
N SER A 176 14.45 -4.18 24.27
CA SER A 176 14.14 -5.39 25.02
C SER A 176 12.68 -5.46 25.47
N ALA A 177 12.14 -4.36 26.01
CA ALA A 177 10.74 -4.29 26.41
C ALA A 177 9.80 -4.34 25.19
N ALA A 178 10.20 -3.71 24.08
CA ALA A 178 9.42 -3.75 22.84
C ALA A 178 9.35 -5.16 22.25
N LEU A 179 10.45 -5.91 22.29
CA LEU A 179 10.50 -7.32 21.86
C LEU A 179 9.62 -8.20 22.74
N ALA A 180 9.71 -8.07 24.07
CA ALA A 180 8.86 -8.81 25.00
C ALA A 180 7.36 -8.55 24.73
N TYR A 181 6.99 -7.28 24.56
CA TYR A 181 5.63 -6.89 24.24
C TYR A 181 5.13 -7.46 22.91
N LEU A 182 5.96 -7.48 21.87
CA LEU A 182 5.62 -8.09 20.58
C LEU A 182 5.42 -9.61 20.69
N CYS A 183 6.26 -10.30 21.45
CA CYS A 183 6.12 -11.73 21.71
C CYS A 183 4.80 -12.05 22.42
N GLU A 184 4.47 -11.29 23.47
CA GLU A 184 3.20 -11.43 24.21
C GLU A 184 1.98 -11.16 23.31
N THR A 185 2.02 -10.06 22.55
CA THR A 185 0.92 -9.66 21.66
C THR A 185 0.70 -10.67 20.54
N SER A 186 1.78 -11.20 19.95
CA SER A 186 1.71 -12.25 18.92
C SER A 186 1.14 -13.57 19.47
N THR A 187 1.50 -13.92 20.70
CA THR A 187 0.99 -15.13 21.37
C THR A 187 -0.51 -15.00 21.65
N ASN A 188 -0.94 -13.90 22.24
CA ASN A 188 -2.34 -13.65 22.59
C ASN A 188 -3.27 -13.59 21.35
N LEU A 189 -2.78 -13.09 20.21
CA LEU A 189 -3.54 -13.09 18.95
C LEU A 189 -3.70 -14.48 18.33
N THR A 190 -2.82 -15.42 18.68
CA THR A 190 -2.92 -16.82 18.26
C THR A 190 -3.91 -17.59 19.14
N THR A 191 -3.89 -17.35 20.46
CA THR A 191 -4.73 -18.06 21.45
C THR A 191 -6.20 -17.59 21.45
N ALA A 192 -6.47 -16.30 21.23
CA ALA A 192 -7.84 -15.76 21.20
C ALA A 192 -8.68 -16.20 19.98
N ARG A 193 -8.13 -17.04 19.11
CA ARG A 193 -8.76 -17.50 17.87
C ARG A 193 -8.97 -19.02 17.81
N THR A 194 -8.57 -19.75 18.85
CA THR A 194 -8.81 -21.20 19.03
C THR A 194 -10.00 -21.50 19.95
N THR A 195 -10.73 -20.47 20.38
CA THR A 195 -11.96 -20.54 21.18
C THR A 195 -13.09 -19.89 20.41
#